data_AF-A0A060CPN2-F1
#
_entry.id   AF-A0A060CPN2-F1
#
_cell.length_a   1.000
_cell.length_b   1.000
_cell.length_c   1.000
_cell.angle_alpha   90.00
_cell.angle_beta   90.00
_cell.angle_gamma   90.00
#
_symmetry.space_group_name_H-M   'P 1'
#
loop_
_entity.id
_entity.type
_entity.pdbx_description
1 polymer ?
#
loop_
_entity_poly.entity_id
_entity_poly.type
_entity_poly.pdbx_seq_one_letter_code
_entity_poly.pdbx_strand_id
1 'polypeptide(L)' 'YENYPTALEDHFGGSQRATVVSTATAAACAITTGNSNAGLSAWYLAMYLHKEAHGRLGFFGYDLQD' A
#
# COMPACT_ATOMS: atom_id res chain seq x y z
N TYR A 1 -5.01 2.05 10.30
CA TYR A 1 -4.26 3.23 10.77
C TYR A 1 -5.19 4.31 11.34
N GLU A 2 -6.26 4.70 10.64
CA GLU A 2 -7.15 5.79 11.11
C GLU A 2 -7.88 5.50 12.42
N ASN A 3 -8.38 4.26 12.59
CA ASN A 3 -9.13 3.88 13.80
C ASN A 3 -8.25 3.54 15.01
N TYR A 4 -6.95 3.31 14.81
CA TYR A 4 -6.03 2.84 15.84
C TYR A 4 -4.77 3.71 15.82
N PRO A 5 -4.75 4.83 16.58
CA PRO A 5 -3.66 5.80 16.54
C PRO A 5 -2.29 5.19 16.89
N THR A 6 -2.24 4.24 17.82
CA THR A 6 -1.00 3.55 18.19
C THR A 6 -0.43 2.70 17.04
N ALA A 7 -1.27 2.17 16.15
CA ALA A 7 -0.79 1.49 14.94
C ALA A 7 -0.23 2.47 13.92
N LEU A 8 -0.77 3.70 13.86
CA LEU A 8 -0.22 4.77 13.01
C LEU A 8 1.12 5.29 13.58
N GLU A 9 1.26 5.34 14.90
CA GLU A 9 2.49 5.71 15.60
C GLU A 9 3.58 4.65 15.45
N ASP A 10 3.25 3.37 15.61
CA ASP A 10 4.21 2.27 15.43
C ASP A 10 4.73 2.24 13.99
N HIS A 11 3.83 2.30 13.01
CA HIS A 11 4.20 2.51 11.61
C HIS A 11 4.25 4.00 11.26
N PHE A 12 5.05 4.79 11.98
CA PHE A 12 5.17 6.24 11.77
C PHE A 12 5.60 6.60 10.35
N GLY A 13 6.41 5.76 9.70
CA GLY A 13 6.88 5.95 8.33
C GLY A 13 5.79 5.71 7.29
N GLY A 14 5.53 6.70 6.44
CA GLY A 14 4.57 6.57 5.34
C GLY A 14 4.87 5.40 4.40
N SER A 15 6.16 5.17 4.09
CA SER A 15 6.62 4.06 3.25
C SER A 15 6.28 2.68 3.82
N GLN A 16 6.36 2.50 5.14
CA GLN A 16 5.97 1.22 5.75
C GLN A 16 4.47 1.01 5.64
N ARG A 17 3.67 2.06 5.88
CA ARG A 17 2.21 1.96 5.76
C ARG A 17 1.76 1.69 4.32
N ALA A 18 2.38 2.38 3.37
CA ALA A 18 2.20 2.18 1.95
C ALA A 18 2.47 0.70 1.57
N THR A 19 3.66 0.19 1.88
CA THR A 19 4.04 -1.21 1.65
C THR A 19 3.04 -2.19 2.27
N VAL A 20 2.65 -2.01 3.54
CA VAL A 20 1.75 -2.95 4.24
C VAL A 20 0.38 -3.02 3.55
N VAL A 21 -0.21 -1.86 3.20
CA VAL A 21 -1.52 -1.82 2.55
C VAL A 21 -1.47 -2.43 1.14
N SER A 22 -0.45 -2.10 0.34
CA SER A 22 -0.32 -2.68 -1.00
C SER A 22 0.02 -4.15 -0.99
N THR A 23 0.84 -4.63 -0.06
CA THR A 23 1.15 -6.06 0.08
C THR A 23 -0.12 -6.86 0.37
N ALA A 24 -0.95 -6.40 1.31
CA ALA A 24 -2.21 -7.07 1.64
C ALA A 24 -3.16 -7.13 0.43
N THR A 25 -3.27 -6.01 -0.30
CA THR A 25 -4.13 -5.91 -1.49
C THR A 25 -3.64 -6.81 -2.64
N ALA A 26 -2.34 -6.77 -2.91
CA ALA A 26 -1.69 -7.61 -3.92
C ALA A 26 -1.84 -9.10 -3.61
N ALA A 27 -1.62 -9.50 -2.36
CA ALA A 27 -1.79 -10.89 -1.92
C ALA A 27 -3.24 -11.35 -2.08
N ALA A 28 -4.22 -10.55 -1.63
CA ALA A 28 -5.63 -10.88 -1.79
C ALA A 28 -6.03 -11.07 -3.27
N CYS A 29 -5.60 -10.16 -4.15
CA CYS A 29 -5.85 -10.26 -5.58
C CYS A 29 -5.18 -11.48 -6.21
N ALA A 30 -3.90 -11.72 -5.90
CA ALA A 30 -3.16 -12.87 -6.44
C ALA A 30 -3.76 -14.21 -5.99
N ILE A 31 -4.16 -14.34 -4.72
CA ILE A 31 -4.81 -15.55 -4.19
C ILE A 31 -6.16 -15.76 -4.87
N THR A 32 -6.96 -14.71 -5.01
CA THR A 32 -8.31 -14.79 -5.62
C THR A 32 -8.24 -15.17 -7.10
N THR A 33 -7.26 -14.65 -7.82
CA THR A 33 -7.14 -14.83 -9.27
C THR A 33 -6.23 -16.00 -9.67
N GLY A 34 -5.41 -16.51 -8.74
CA GLY A 34 -4.35 -17.46 -9.04
C GLY A 34 -3.26 -16.89 -9.97
N ASN A 35 -3.12 -15.55 -10.04
CA ASN A 35 -2.27 -14.87 -11.01
C ASN A 35 -1.44 -13.75 -10.35
N SER A 36 -0.11 -13.87 -10.42
CA SER A 36 0.81 -12.90 -9.81
C SER A 36 0.79 -11.53 -10.49
N ASN A 37 0.55 -11.45 -11.80
CA ASN A 37 0.49 -10.17 -12.53
C ASN A 37 -0.77 -9.36 -12.19
N ALA A 38 -1.87 -10.04 -11.91
CA ALA A 38 -3.07 -9.41 -11.35
C ALA A 38 -2.81 -8.88 -9.92
N GLY A 39 -2.05 -9.63 -9.10
CA GLY A 39 -1.55 -9.17 -7.81
C GLY A 39 -0.69 -7.91 -7.92
N LEU A 40 0.26 -7.89 -8.86
CA LEU A 40 1.12 -6.73 -9.11
C LEU A 40 0.30 -5.51 -9.58
N SER A 41 -0.71 -5.73 -10.42
CA SER A 41 -1.62 -4.64 -10.83
C SER A 41 -2.40 -4.06 -9.64
N ALA A 42 -2.79 -4.91 -8.69
CA ALA A 42 -3.46 -4.49 -7.46
C ALA A 42 -2.52 -3.77 -6.48
N TRP A 43 -1.23 -4.11 -6.46
CA TRP A 43 -0.21 -3.36 -5.72
C TRP A 43 -0.17 -1.90 -6.16
N TYR A 44 -0.05 -1.66 -7.47
CA TYR A 44 0.04 -0.30 -8.03
C TYR A 44 -1.24 0.49 -7.82
N LEU A 45 -2.40 -0.15 -8.01
CA LEU A 45 -3.69 0.49 -7.71
C LEU A 45 -3.78 0.91 -6.23
N ALA A 46 -3.32 0.06 -5.30
CA ALA A 46 -3.32 0.39 -3.88
C ALA A 46 -2.37 1.57 -3.56
N MET A 47 -1.25 1.71 -4.26
CA MET A 47 -0.36 2.88 -4.15
C MET A 47 -1.06 4.18 -4.58
N TYR A 48 -1.72 4.19 -5.73
CA TYR A 48 -2.48 5.35 -6.20
C TYR A 48 -3.59 5.75 -5.23
N LEU A 49 -4.39 4.76 -4.78
CA LEU A 49 -5.48 5.04 -3.85
C LEU A 49 -4.99 5.50 -2.47
N HIS A 50 -3.90 4.95 -1.96
CA HIS A 50 -3.32 5.38 -0.69
C HIS A 50 -2.86 6.84 -0.77
N LYS A 51 -2.19 7.21 -1.88
CA LYS A 51 -1.73 8.58 -2.13
C LYS A 51 -2.89 9.57 -2.13
N GLU A 52 -3.96 9.26 -2.85
CA GLU A 52 -5.15 10.12 -2.93
C GLU A 52 -5.94 10.17 -1.61
N ALA A 53 -6.09 9.04 -0.92
CA ALA A 53 -6.86 8.98 0.33
C ALA A 53 -6.22 9.80 1.47
N HIS A 54 -4.88 9.86 1.53
CA HIS A 54 -4.17 10.47 2.65
C HIS A 54 -3.36 11.72 2.27
N GLY A 55 -3.28 12.09 0.99
CA GLY A 55 -2.44 13.19 0.49
C GLY A 55 -0.94 12.97 0.71
N ARG A 56 -0.52 11.72 0.96
CA ARG A 56 0.86 11.31 1.20
C ARG A 56 1.03 9.83 0.89
N LEU A 57 2.26 9.41 0.62
CA LEU A 57 2.61 8.01 0.43
C LEU A 57 3.87 7.65 1.24
N GLY A 58 5.03 7.58 0.58
CA GLY A 58 6.33 7.28 1.19
C GLY A 58 7.28 8.47 1.22
N PHE A 59 8.57 8.17 1.42
CA PHE A 59 9.64 9.15 1.30
C PHE A 59 9.80 9.66 -0.15
N PHE A 60 10.66 10.66 -0.35
CA PHE A 60 10.92 11.23 -1.68
C PHE A 60 11.48 10.19 -2.68
N GLY A 61 10.76 9.95 -3.78
CA GLY A 61 11.14 8.94 -4.77
C GLY A 61 10.78 7.51 -4.40
N TYR A 62 10.04 7.30 -3.30
CA TYR A 62 9.52 5.99 -2.90
C TYR A 62 8.67 5.36 -4.01
N ASP A 63 7.83 6.17 -4.67
CA ASP A 63 6.90 5.75 -5.72
C ASP A 63 7.50 5.73 -7.13
N LEU A 64 8.83 5.74 -7.30
CA LEU A 64 9.42 5.71 -8.66
C LEU A 64 8.98 4.46 -9.46
N GLN A 65 8.79 3.35 -8.76
CA GLN A 65 8.38 2.08 -9.35
C GLN A 65 6.87 1.83 -9.27
N ASP A 66 6.12 2.71 -8.58
CA ASP A 66 4.73 2.50 -8.18
C ASP A 66 3.75 3.36 -9.00
#